data_AF-A0A1X2GF79-F1
#
_entry.id   AF-A0A1X2GF79-F1
#
_cell.length_a   1.000
_cell.length_b   1.000
_cell.length_c   1.000
_cell.angle_alpha   90.00
_cell.angle_beta   90.00
_cell.angle_gamma   90.00
#
_symmetry.space_group_name_H-M   'P 1'
#
loop_
_entity.id
_entity.type
_entity.pdbx_description
1 polymer ?
#
loop_
_entity_poly.entity_id
_entity_poly.type
_entity_poly.pdbx_seq_one_letter_code
_entity_poly.pdbx_strand_id
1 'polypeptide(L)'
;MPASAARLIKPYLKKVVLKVHPDFFVKEPIKKQHNAAALQQLYTILQPVLRPEQPSTSPKRPDAPMSLSFYLKGASSMNPSVMFTSPRHVWPIVHDFLILCQQLHVPVNAMDLAAVQQTLDHQKRHTNPRSLHQEFATALYQQEQRRAGQPTHWTPAMILEQPLLMCDPSIDQQRLANHLAQWLPQLTPHQWWGRLPTLVVPANTHPLPDHLCKGILVLHDSMTPKDIQAYLDTHLQRKLKEYQDQD
;
A
#
# COMPACT_ATOMS: atom_id res chain seq x y z
N MET A 1 6.69 12.60 21.99
CA MET A 1 7.91 13.35 21.59
C MET A 1 7.60 14.39 20.50
N PRO A 2 7.09 15.59 20.84
CA PRO A 2 6.71 16.65 19.88
C PRO A 2 7.87 17.52 19.34
N ALA A 3 9.11 17.27 19.77
CA ALA A 3 10.29 18.08 19.41
C ALA A 3 10.69 18.05 17.92
N SER A 4 10.16 17.12 17.11
CA SER A 4 10.48 17.01 15.68
C SER A 4 9.74 18.04 14.81
N ALA A 5 8.46 18.27 15.07
CA ALA A 5 7.62 19.12 14.20
C ALA A 5 8.03 20.60 14.20
N ALA A 6 8.34 21.17 15.36
CA ALA A 6 8.79 22.57 15.46
C ALA A 6 10.13 22.82 14.74
N ARG A 7 11.02 21.81 14.69
CA ARG A 7 12.31 21.90 13.97
C ARG A 7 12.12 22.01 12.46
N LEU A 8 11.03 21.46 11.93
CA LEU A 8 10.70 21.53 10.51
C LEU A 8 10.03 22.85 10.12
N ILE A 9 9.43 23.58 11.05
CA ILE A 9 8.73 24.85 10.76
C ILE A 9 9.68 26.06 10.89
N LYS A 10 10.44 26.12 11.98
CA LYS A 10 11.28 27.30 12.33
C LYS A 10 12.20 27.79 11.21
N PRO A 11 12.90 26.92 10.44
CA PRO A 11 13.82 27.36 9.39
C PRO A 11 13.13 28.13 8.24
N TYR A 12 11.84 27.84 8.00
CA TYR A 12 11.09 28.43 6.89
C TYR A 12 10.20 29.60 7.33
N LEU A 13 9.75 29.63 8.59
CA LEU A 13 8.83 30.65 9.09
C LEU A 13 9.34 32.07 8.89
N LYS A 14 10.62 32.34 9.21
CA LYS A 14 11.21 33.67 8.97
C LYS A 14 11.19 34.05 7.49
N LYS A 15 11.43 33.08 6.59
CA LYS A 15 11.44 33.30 5.14
C LYS A 15 10.03 33.61 4.60
N VAL A 16 9.02 32.89 5.09
CA VAL A 16 7.60 33.15 4.80
C VAL A 16 7.22 34.57 5.21
N VAL A 17 7.51 34.96 6.46
CA VAL A 17 7.22 36.30 6.97
C VAL A 17 7.88 37.38 6.11
N LEU A 18 9.13 37.20 5.69
CA LEU A 18 9.83 38.12 4.81
C LEU A 18 9.27 38.19 3.38
N LYS A 19 8.43 37.25 2.94
CA LYS A 19 7.76 37.33 1.63
C LYS A 19 6.42 38.07 1.70
N VAL A 20 5.73 37.99 2.83
CA VAL A 20 4.35 38.45 2.98
C VAL A 20 4.19 39.57 4.01
N HIS A 21 5.28 40.10 4.56
CA HIS A 21 5.22 41.08 5.66
C HIS A 21 4.32 42.29 5.30
N PRO A 22 3.38 42.69 6.18
CA PRO A 22 2.46 43.79 5.92
C PRO A 22 3.18 45.12 5.60
N ASP A 23 4.37 45.34 6.18
CA ASP A 23 5.14 46.56 5.93
C ASP A 23 5.69 46.68 4.50
N PHE A 24 5.64 45.62 3.69
CA PHE A 24 5.96 45.73 2.26
C PHE A 24 4.83 46.36 1.43
N PHE A 25 3.63 46.49 2.00
CA PHE A 25 2.40 46.96 1.34
C PHE A 25 1.95 48.34 1.85
N VAL A 26 2.89 49.23 2.22
CA VAL A 26 2.57 50.57 2.76
C VAL A 26 1.61 51.35 1.87
N LYS A 27 1.75 51.22 0.55
CA LYS A 27 0.93 51.92 -0.45
C LYS A 27 -0.41 51.21 -0.75
N GLU A 28 -0.61 50.01 -0.20
CA GLU A 28 -1.76 49.15 -0.50
C GLU A 28 -2.42 48.69 0.81
N PRO A 29 -3.19 49.57 1.48
CA PRO A 29 -3.67 49.36 2.85
C PRO A 29 -4.52 48.10 3.01
N ILE A 30 -5.31 47.75 1.99
CA ILE A 30 -6.13 46.52 1.97
C ILE A 30 -5.23 45.28 2.02
N LYS A 31 -4.18 45.23 1.17
CA LYS A 31 -3.24 44.11 1.13
C LYS A 31 -2.42 44.03 2.43
N LYS A 32 -2.02 45.18 2.97
CA LYS A 32 -1.35 45.28 4.27
C LYS A 32 -2.20 44.68 5.39
N GLN A 33 -3.46 45.09 5.49
CA GLN A 33 -4.39 44.59 6.52
C GLN A 33 -4.66 43.09 6.35
N HIS A 34 -4.87 42.64 5.11
CA HIS A 34 -5.09 41.22 4.81
C HIS A 34 -3.89 40.36 5.22
N ASN A 35 -2.67 40.72 4.82
CA ASN A 35 -1.48 39.97 5.18
C ASN A 35 -1.20 40.00 6.69
N ALA A 36 -1.49 41.10 7.38
CA ALA A 36 -1.39 41.17 8.84
C ALA A 36 -2.36 40.18 9.51
N ALA A 37 -3.63 40.15 9.09
CA ALA A 37 -4.63 39.22 9.60
C ALA A 37 -4.27 37.76 9.28
N ALA A 38 -3.85 37.47 8.04
CA ALA A 38 -3.45 36.14 7.61
C ALA A 38 -2.21 35.64 8.37
N LEU A 39 -1.22 36.51 8.65
CA LEU A 39 -0.07 36.16 9.50
C LEU A 39 -0.50 35.86 10.94
N GLN A 40 -1.41 36.64 11.51
CA GLN A 40 -1.94 36.39 12.85
C GLN A 40 -2.66 35.04 12.93
N GLN A 41 -3.47 34.72 11.92
CA GLN A 41 -4.12 33.41 11.81
C GLN A 41 -3.09 32.27 11.65
N LEU A 42 -2.06 32.47 10.82
CA LEU A 42 -0.96 31.51 10.67
C LEU A 42 -0.27 31.24 12.01
N TYR A 43 0.07 32.28 12.77
CA TYR A 43 0.66 32.10 14.11
C TYR A 43 -0.28 31.38 15.07
N THR A 44 -1.58 31.62 14.98
CA THR A 44 -2.58 30.91 15.79
C THR A 44 -2.59 29.40 15.48
N ILE A 45 -2.46 29.02 14.21
CA ILE A 45 -2.40 27.62 13.78
C ILE A 45 -1.06 26.97 14.19
N LEU A 46 0.04 27.70 14.07
CA LEU A 46 1.39 27.17 14.32
C LEU A 46 1.77 27.17 15.81
N GLN A 47 1.17 28.02 16.65
CA GLN A 47 1.53 28.17 18.05
C GLN A 47 1.50 26.84 18.84
N PRO A 48 0.47 25.98 18.73
CA PRO A 48 0.45 24.68 19.38
C PRO A 48 1.58 23.74 18.93
N VAL A 49 2.11 23.93 17.71
CA VAL A 49 3.25 23.16 17.19
C VAL A 49 4.58 23.73 17.68
N LEU A 50 4.69 25.06 17.74
CA LEU A 50 5.93 25.76 18.12
C LEU A 50 6.18 25.76 19.64
N ARG A 51 5.13 25.69 20.46
CA ARG A 51 5.20 25.70 21.93
C ARG A 51 4.22 24.70 22.54
N PRO A 52 4.55 23.40 22.58
CA PRO A 52 3.66 22.35 23.08
C PRO A 52 3.45 22.40 24.61
N GLU A 53 4.39 22.99 25.36
CA GLU A 53 4.46 22.87 26.82
C GLU A 53 3.81 24.01 27.61
N GLN A 54 3.16 24.97 26.94
CA GLN A 54 2.43 26.03 27.65
C GLN A 54 0.97 25.60 27.87
N PRO A 55 0.53 25.31 29.10
CA PRO A 55 -0.88 25.16 29.42
C PRO A 55 -1.61 26.48 29.15
N SER A 56 -2.32 26.50 28.02
CA SER A 56 -3.43 27.38 27.60
C SER A 56 -3.63 28.70 28.35
N THR A 57 -3.01 29.77 27.85
CA THR A 57 -3.56 31.15 27.88
C THR A 57 -3.78 31.73 26.47
N SER A 58 -3.56 30.92 25.43
CA SER A 58 -3.71 31.30 24.01
C SER A 58 -4.91 30.60 23.37
N PRO A 59 -5.52 31.20 22.32
CA PRO A 59 -6.82 30.83 21.81
C PRO A 59 -6.90 29.35 21.45
N LYS A 60 -8.04 28.74 21.80
CA LYS A 60 -8.38 27.37 21.40
C LYS A 60 -8.07 27.17 19.92
N ARG A 61 -7.40 26.06 19.63
CA ARG A 61 -7.08 25.63 18.27
C ARG A 61 -8.35 25.71 17.42
N PRO A 62 -8.30 26.28 16.21
CA PRO A 62 -9.48 26.34 15.38
C PRO A 62 -10.05 24.93 15.16
N ASP A 63 -11.35 24.78 15.34
CA ASP A 63 -12.05 23.49 15.22
C ASP A 63 -12.47 23.19 13.79
N ALA A 64 -12.56 24.22 12.95
CA ALA A 64 -12.95 24.13 11.55
C ALA A 64 -11.74 24.32 10.62
N PRO A 65 -11.78 23.73 9.41
CA PRO A 65 -10.80 24.02 8.36
C PRO A 65 -10.68 25.52 8.09
N MET A 66 -9.46 26.00 7.89
CA MET A 66 -9.19 27.42 7.66
C MET A 66 -8.36 27.61 6.39
N SER A 67 -8.79 28.50 5.50
CA SER A 67 -8.02 28.88 4.32
C SER A 67 -7.24 30.15 4.60
N LEU A 68 -5.93 30.14 4.35
CA LEU A 68 -5.08 31.31 4.41
C LEU A 68 -4.60 31.68 3.02
N SER A 69 -4.73 32.95 2.68
CA SER A 69 -4.19 33.51 1.45
C SER A 69 -3.30 34.72 1.74
N PHE A 70 -2.27 34.92 0.92
CA PHE A 70 -1.34 36.04 1.08
C PHE A 70 -1.17 36.81 -0.23
N TYR A 71 -0.99 38.12 -0.12
CA TYR A 71 -0.50 38.94 -1.23
C TYR A 71 1.03 38.90 -1.27
N LEU A 72 1.58 38.79 -2.49
CA LEU A 72 3.01 38.86 -2.76
C LEU A 72 3.35 40.18 -3.45
N LYS A 73 4.48 40.77 -3.07
CA LYS A 73 4.99 41.99 -3.71
C LYS A 73 5.51 41.66 -5.12
N GLY A 74 4.88 42.22 -6.15
CA GLY A 74 5.30 42.07 -7.55
C GLY A 74 4.75 40.83 -8.28
N ALA A 75 3.87 40.04 -7.66
CA ALA A 75 3.19 38.94 -8.35
C ALA A 75 1.95 39.45 -9.09
N SER A 76 1.82 39.13 -10.39
CA SER A 76 0.65 39.51 -11.21
C SER A 76 -0.42 38.41 -11.31
N SER A 77 -0.12 37.17 -10.90
CA SER A 77 -1.05 36.06 -11.00
C SER A 77 -1.12 35.27 -9.68
N MET A 78 -2.37 35.04 -9.24
CA MET A 78 -2.82 34.26 -8.08
C MET A 78 -2.15 34.52 -6.73
N ASN A 79 -2.95 34.93 -5.75
CA ASN A 79 -2.54 34.94 -4.36
C ASN A 79 -2.32 33.48 -3.89
N PRO A 80 -1.14 33.12 -3.36
CA PRO A 80 -0.93 31.82 -2.74
C PRO A 80 -1.99 31.59 -1.66
N SER A 81 -2.64 30.43 -1.71
CA SER A 81 -3.72 30.05 -0.81
C SER A 81 -3.56 28.59 -0.40
N VAL A 82 -3.61 28.35 0.90
CA VAL A 82 -3.52 27.01 1.49
C VAL A 82 -4.65 26.80 2.48
N MET A 83 -5.30 25.64 2.38
CA MET A 83 -6.34 25.21 3.30
C MET A 83 -5.75 24.29 4.37
N PHE A 84 -5.79 24.74 5.62
CA PHE A 84 -5.45 23.93 6.79
C PHE A 84 -6.66 23.08 7.16
N THR A 85 -6.71 21.86 6.63
CA THR A 85 -7.88 20.98 6.71
C THR A 85 -8.05 20.35 8.09
N SER A 86 -6.95 20.12 8.80
CA SER A 86 -6.91 19.39 10.07
C SER A 86 -6.11 20.16 11.13
N PRO A 87 -6.59 21.34 11.55
CA PRO A 87 -5.87 22.20 12.50
C PRO A 87 -5.68 21.55 13.88
N ARG A 88 -6.36 20.44 14.18
CA ARG A 88 -6.19 19.66 15.42
C ARG A 88 -4.99 18.72 15.41
N HIS A 89 -4.41 18.42 14.25
CA HIS A 89 -3.33 17.45 14.12
C HIS A 89 -2.02 18.15 13.74
N VAL A 90 -0.93 17.83 14.46
CA VAL A 90 0.36 18.50 14.31
C VAL A 90 0.97 18.27 12.91
N TRP A 91 0.95 17.04 12.40
CA TRP A 91 1.62 16.71 11.15
C TRP A 91 0.91 17.23 9.89
N PRO A 92 -0.43 17.20 9.80
CA PRO A 92 -1.15 17.91 8.74
C PRO A 92 -0.84 19.41 8.72
N ILE A 93 -0.76 20.07 9.88
CA ILE A 93 -0.37 21.49 9.94
C ILE A 93 1.04 21.72 9.40
N VAL A 94 2.01 20.87 9.76
CA VAL A 94 3.39 20.99 9.25
C VAL A 94 3.41 20.81 7.73
N HIS A 95 2.68 19.83 7.22
CA HIS A 95 2.57 19.56 5.78
C HIS A 95 1.96 20.75 5.02
N ASP A 96 0.81 21.24 5.47
CA ASP A 96 0.11 22.38 4.85
C ASP A 96 0.99 23.65 4.90
N PHE A 97 1.76 23.82 5.97
CA PHE A 97 2.75 24.91 6.07
C PHE A 97 3.91 24.77 5.06
N LEU A 98 4.42 23.57 4.80
CA LEU A 98 5.45 23.35 3.79
C LEU A 98 4.91 23.58 2.37
N ILE A 99 3.65 23.23 2.10
CA ILE A 99 2.98 23.58 0.83
C ILE A 99 2.89 25.11 0.69
N LEU A 100 2.52 25.82 1.75
CA LEU A 100 2.49 27.28 1.75
C LEU A 100 3.88 27.86 1.42
N CYS A 101 4.95 27.27 1.95
CA CYS A 101 6.32 27.67 1.64
C CYS A 101 6.64 27.48 0.14
N GLN A 102 6.25 26.36 -0.46
CA GLN A 102 6.43 26.12 -1.90
C GLN A 102 5.65 27.14 -2.76
N GLN A 103 4.38 27.41 -2.42
CA GLN A 103 3.57 28.42 -3.11
C GLN A 103 4.14 29.84 -2.99
N LEU A 104 4.82 30.15 -1.89
CA LEU A 104 5.51 31.42 -1.66
C LEU A 104 6.92 31.50 -2.27
N HIS A 105 7.31 30.48 -3.06
CA HIS A 105 8.66 30.33 -3.61
C HIS A 105 9.76 30.38 -2.54
N VAL A 106 9.48 29.86 -1.35
CA VAL A 106 10.48 29.60 -0.32
C VAL A 106 11.05 28.21 -0.60
N PRO A 107 12.38 28.07 -0.81
CA PRO A 107 12.97 26.76 -1.09
C PRO A 107 12.83 25.85 0.15
N VAL A 108 12.05 24.78 -0.01
CA VAL A 108 11.83 23.73 0.98
C VAL A 108 12.76 22.56 0.67
N ASN A 109 13.43 22.02 1.69
CA ASN A 109 14.25 20.84 1.52
C ASN A 109 13.37 19.61 1.21
N ALA A 110 13.68 18.88 0.13
CA ALA A 110 12.94 17.67 -0.25
C ALA A 110 12.94 16.60 0.85
N MET A 111 14.01 16.52 1.64
CA MET A 111 14.10 15.58 2.78
C MET A 111 13.09 15.89 3.88
N ASP A 112 12.84 17.18 4.16
CA ASP A 112 11.89 17.60 5.19
C ASP A 112 10.46 17.27 4.77
N LEU A 113 10.13 17.48 3.50
CA LEU A 113 8.83 17.15 2.94
C LEU A 113 8.61 15.63 2.93
N ALA A 114 9.63 14.85 2.53
CA ALA A 114 9.59 13.39 2.57
C ALA A 114 9.40 12.86 4.00
N ALA A 115 10.09 13.43 4.99
CA ALA A 115 9.95 13.03 6.39
C ALA A 115 8.53 13.29 6.94
N VAL A 116 7.92 14.43 6.58
CA VAL A 116 6.54 14.75 6.96
C VAL A 116 5.55 13.79 6.27
N GLN A 117 5.74 13.49 4.99
CA GLN A 117 4.91 12.56 4.24
C GLN A 117 4.97 11.15 4.84
N GLN A 118 6.16 10.64 5.13
CA GLN A 118 6.34 9.33 5.79
C GLN A 118 5.63 9.26 7.15
N THR A 119 5.66 10.36 7.91
CA THR A 119 5.01 10.44 9.22
C THR A 119 3.48 10.46 9.09
N LEU A 120 2.95 11.18 8.09
CA LEU A 120 1.52 11.17 7.76
C LEU A 120 1.04 9.78 7.31
N ASP A 121 1.84 9.08 6.49
CA ASP A 121 1.51 7.74 6.03
C ASP A 121 1.54 6.72 7.17
N HIS A 122 2.48 6.85 8.12
CA HIS A 122 2.47 6.07 9.36
C HIS A 122 1.27 6.39 10.23
N GLN A 123 0.87 7.66 10.38
CA GLN A 123 -0.32 8.01 11.14
C GLN A 123 -1.61 7.48 10.51
N LYS A 124 -1.72 7.48 9.17
CA LYS A 124 -2.85 6.86 8.46
C LYS A 124 -2.91 5.35 8.68
N ARG A 125 -1.75 4.68 8.77
CA ARG A 125 -1.67 3.25 9.10
C ARG A 125 -2.09 2.94 10.54
N HIS A 126 -1.88 3.87 11.48
CA HIS A 126 -2.24 3.68 12.89
C HIS A 126 -3.64 4.20 13.28
N THR A 127 -4.28 5.04 12.45
CA THR A 127 -5.62 5.59 12.72
C THR A 127 -6.75 4.82 12.06
N ASN A 128 -6.43 3.85 11.19
CA ASN A 128 -7.34 2.78 10.83
C ASN A 128 -6.97 1.54 11.65
N PRO A 129 -7.62 1.27 12.81
CA PRO A 129 -7.80 -0.11 13.17
C PRO A 129 -8.65 -0.68 12.04
N ARG A 130 -8.04 -1.40 11.09
CA ARG A 130 -8.82 -2.18 10.13
C ARG A 130 -9.76 -3.02 11.00
N SER A 131 -11.06 -2.88 10.80
CA SER A 131 -11.99 -3.75 11.51
C SER A 131 -11.61 -5.18 11.16
N LEU A 132 -11.74 -6.11 12.11
CA LEU A 132 -11.56 -7.54 11.85
C LEU A 132 -12.28 -7.97 10.57
N HIS A 133 -13.42 -7.35 10.27
CA HIS A 133 -14.17 -7.56 9.04
C HIS A 133 -13.45 -7.09 7.78
N GLN A 134 -12.76 -5.95 7.81
CA GLN A 134 -11.97 -5.47 6.68
C GLN A 134 -10.67 -6.26 6.52
N GLU A 135 -10.02 -6.69 7.61
CA GLU A 135 -8.90 -7.63 7.53
C GLU A 135 -9.33 -8.96 6.97
N PHE A 136 -10.46 -9.50 7.42
CA PHE A 136 -11.03 -10.73 6.89
C PHE A 136 -11.43 -10.58 5.43
N ALA A 137 -12.10 -9.49 5.04
CA ALA A 137 -12.44 -9.20 3.66
C ALA A 137 -11.19 -9.02 2.80
N THR A 138 -10.16 -8.31 3.28
CA THR A 138 -8.91 -8.12 2.53
C THR A 138 -8.13 -9.42 2.41
N ALA A 139 -8.11 -10.25 3.46
CA ALA A 139 -7.53 -11.58 3.43
C ALA A 139 -8.28 -12.49 2.45
N LEU A 140 -9.62 -12.47 2.47
CA LEU A 140 -10.46 -13.18 1.51
C LEU A 140 -10.23 -12.69 0.09
N TYR A 141 -10.18 -11.37 -0.15
CA TYR A 141 -9.93 -10.79 -1.47
C TYR A 141 -8.50 -11.07 -1.95
N GLN A 142 -7.49 -11.08 -1.08
CA GLN A 142 -6.12 -11.46 -1.45
C GLN A 142 -6.00 -12.98 -1.68
N GLN A 143 -6.72 -13.80 -0.93
CA GLN A 143 -6.80 -15.24 -1.13
C GLN A 143 -7.56 -15.58 -2.41
N GLU A 144 -8.65 -14.85 -2.71
CA GLU A 144 -9.39 -14.92 -3.97
C GLU A 144 -8.56 -14.38 -5.14
N GLN A 145 -7.80 -13.29 -5.00
CA GLN A 145 -6.90 -12.80 -6.05
C GLN A 145 -5.74 -13.77 -6.31
N ARG A 146 -5.23 -14.46 -5.28
CA ARG A 146 -4.31 -15.59 -5.45
C ARG A 146 -4.96 -16.80 -6.12
N ARG A 147 -6.28 -16.98 -5.97
CA ARG A 147 -7.06 -18.03 -6.64
C ARG A 147 -7.51 -17.65 -8.06
N ALA A 148 -7.68 -16.36 -8.36
CA ALA A 148 -8.21 -15.82 -9.61
C ALA A 148 -7.13 -15.30 -10.57
N GLY A 149 -5.89 -15.12 -10.10
CA GLY A 149 -4.74 -14.82 -10.95
C GLY A 149 -4.12 -16.11 -11.51
N GLN A 150 -4.81 -16.81 -12.42
CA GLN A 150 -4.10 -17.81 -13.21
C GLN A 150 -3.03 -17.10 -14.04
N PRO A 151 -1.76 -17.55 -13.99
CA PRO A 151 -0.71 -16.98 -14.82
C PRO A 151 -1.04 -17.26 -16.28
N THR A 152 -1.10 -16.21 -17.11
CA THR A 152 -1.17 -16.35 -18.57
C THR A 152 0.07 -17.03 -19.15
N HIS A 153 1.13 -17.17 -18.35
CA HIS A 153 2.39 -17.82 -18.70
C HIS A 153 2.93 -18.62 -17.50
N TRP A 154 3.05 -19.94 -17.63
CA TRP A 154 3.64 -20.79 -16.61
C TRP A 154 5.15 -20.82 -16.76
N THR A 155 5.89 -20.67 -15.66
CA THR A 155 7.34 -20.82 -15.65
C THR A 155 7.73 -22.03 -14.79
N PRO A 156 8.88 -22.67 -15.05
CA PRO A 156 9.34 -23.82 -14.26
C PRO A 156 9.47 -23.50 -12.77
N ALA A 157 9.90 -22.28 -12.43
CA ALA A 157 9.98 -21.81 -11.04
C ALA A 157 8.61 -21.85 -10.35
N MET A 158 7.56 -21.40 -11.02
CA MET A 158 6.19 -21.41 -10.48
C MET A 158 5.64 -22.83 -10.28
N ILE A 159 6.11 -23.80 -11.07
CA ILE A 159 5.72 -25.20 -10.89
C ILE A 159 6.36 -25.77 -9.63
N LEU A 160 7.65 -25.49 -9.42
CA LEU A 160 8.40 -25.98 -8.26
C LEU A 160 7.99 -25.29 -6.96
N GLU A 161 7.52 -24.04 -7.02
CA GLU A 161 7.02 -23.29 -5.88
C GLU A 161 5.60 -23.70 -5.46
N GLN A 162 4.92 -24.59 -6.20
CA GLN A 162 3.56 -25.04 -5.87
C GLN A 162 3.59 -25.95 -4.62
N PRO A 163 3.03 -25.53 -3.46
CA PRO A 163 3.07 -26.31 -2.22
C PRO A 163 2.35 -27.66 -2.28
N LEU A 164 1.40 -27.82 -3.22
CA LEU A 164 0.63 -29.05 -3.39
C LEU A 164 1.24 -30.01 -4.43
N LEU A 165 2.40 -29.67 -5.02
CA LEU A 165 3.14 -30.56 -5.90
C LEU A 165 4.20 -31.31 -5.10
N MET A 166 4.14 -32.64 -5.12
CA MET A 166 5.11 -33.52 -4.50
C MET A 166 5.75 -34.38 -5.58
N CYS A 167 7.07 -34.48 -5.57
CA CYS A 167 7.82 -35.30 -6.51
C CYS A 167 8.62 -36.34 -5.73
N ASP A 168 8.63 -37.57 -6.23
CA ASP A 168 9.56 -38.58 -5.74
C ASP A 168 11.02 -38.09 -5.90
N PRO A 169 11.91 -38.34 -4.92
CA PRO A 169 13.31 -37.90 -4.98
C PRO A 169 14.10 -38.43 -6.17
N SER A 170 13.67 -39.52 -6.82
CA SER A 170 14.36 -40.05 -8.01
C SER A 170 14.01 -39.30 -9.30
N ILE A 171 13.06 -38.37 -9.27
CA ILE A 171 12.61 -37.62 -10.45
C ILE A 171 13.44 -36.35 -10.63
N ASP A 172 13.85 -36.07 -11.87
CA ASP A 172 14.42 -34.79 -12.25
C ASP A 172 13.33 -33.70 -12.25
N GLN A 173 13.23 -33.01 -11.12
CA GLN A 173 12.24 -31.96 -10.86
C GLN A 173 12.35 -30.79 -11.86
N GLN A 174 13.56 -30.46 -12.33
CA GLN A 174 13.74 -29.36 -13.30
C GLN A 174 13.20 -29.75 -14.67
N ARG A 175 13.48 -30.97 -15.13
CA ARG A 175 12.93 -31.48 -16.39
C ARG A 175 11.41 -31.57 -16.34
N LEU A 176 10.86 -32.08 -15.23
CA LEU A 176 9.41 -32.15 -15.02
C LEU A 176 8.76 -30.76 -15.02
N ALA A 177 9.35 -29.80 -14.31
CA ALA A 177 8.83 -28.43 -14.24
C ALA A 177 8.82 -27.74 -15.61
N ASN A 178 9.85 -27.98 -16.43
CA ASN A 178 9.90 -27.50 -17.82
C ASN A 178 8.77 -28.08 -18.68
N HIS A 179 8.50 -29.38 -18.55
CA HIS A 179 7.41 -30.04 -19.28
C HIS A 179 6.04 -29.56 -18.79
N LEU A 180 5.80 -29.54 -17.48
CA LEU A 180 4.53 -29.10 -16.91
C LEU A 180 4.23 -27.63 -17.22
N ALA A 181 5.24 -26.74 -17.23
CA ALA A 181 5.04 -25.36 -17.64
C ALA A 181 4.51 -25.24 -19.08
N GLN A 182 4.90 -26.15 -19.98
CA GLN A 182 4.39 -26.19 -21.36
C GLN A 182 3.02 -26.87 -21.46
N TRP A 183 2.74 -27.88 -20.65
CA TRP A 183 1.52 -28.69 -20.75
C TRP A 183 0.35 -28.09 -19.99
N LEU A 184 0.58 -27.44 -18.85
CA LEU A 184 -0.46 -26.93 -17.97
C LEU A 184 -1.50 -26.04 -18.65
N PRO A 185 -1.17 -25.13 -19.60
CA PRO A 185 -2.19 -24.38 -20.34
C PRO A 185 -3.25 -25.26 -21.01
N GLN A 186 -2.87 -26.46 -21.44
CA GLN A 186 -3.74 -27.40 -22.17
C GLN A 186 -4.53 -28.31 -21.23
N LEU A 187 -4.09 -28.46 -19.97
CA LEU A 187 -4.62 -29.41 -18.99
C LEU A 187 -5.69 -28.81 -18.07
N THR A 188 -6.35 -27.72 -18.48
CA THR A 188 -7.40 -27.03 -17.70
C THR A 188 -7.04 -26.84 -16.22
N PRO A 189 -5.93 -26.14 -15.91
CA PRO A 189 -5.33 -26.14 -14.58
C PRO A 189 -6.27 -25.53 -13.52
N HIS A 190 -7.27 -24.74 -13.93
CA HIS A 190 -8.26 -24.13 -13.05
C HIS A 190 -9.12 -25.14 -12.27
N GLN A 191 -9.21 -26.37 -12.75
CA GLN A 191 -10.04 -27.41 -12.13
C GLN A 191 -9.32 -28.15 -11.01
N TRP A 192 -7.99 -28.21 -11.04
CA TRP A 192 -7.23 -29.15 -10.20
C TRP A 192 -5.89 -28.59 -9.67
N TRP A 193 -5.18 -27.78 -10.45
CA TRP A 193 -3.87 -27.26 -10.10
C TRP A 193 -3.96 -26.31 -8.90
N GLY A 194 -3.23 -26.61 -7.82
CA GLY A 194 -3.29 -25.85 -6.57
C GLY A 194 -4.59 -26.03 -5.78
N ARG A 195 -5.45 -26.96 -6.20
CA ARG A 195 -6.68 -27.37 -5.48
C ARG A 195 -6.56 -28.79 -4.94
N LEU A 196 -5.88 -29.66 -5.66
CA LEU A 196 -5.60 -31.03 -5.27
C LEU A 196 -4.09 -31.27 -5.09
N PRO A 197 -3.68 -31.97 -4.02
CA PRO A 197 -2.34 -32.53 -3.93
C PRO A 197 -2.04 -33.40 -5.14
N THR A 198 -0.89 -33.16 -5.77
CA THR A 198 -0.42 -33.90 -6.94
C THR A 198 0.92 -34.53 -6.63
N LEU A 199 0.98 -35.85 -6.69
CA LEU A 199 2.18 -36.64 -6.50
C LEU A 199 2.68 -37.14 -7.85
N VAL A 200 3.94 -36.86 -8.18
CA VAL A 200 4.61 -37.40 -9.36
C VAL A 200 5.55 -38.52 -8.95
N VAL A 201 5.35 -39.71 -9.54
CA VAL A 201 6.13 -40.91 -9.26
C VAL A 201 6.80 -41.44 -10.54
N PRO A 202 7.92 -42.17 -10.43
CA PRO A 202 8.54 -42.83 -11.58
C PRO A 202 7.58 -43.83 -12.25
N ALA A 203 7.69 -43.99 -13.57
CA ALA A 203 6.93 -44.98 -14.35
C ALA A 203 7.03 -46.42 -13.81
N ASN A 204 8.18 -46.76 -13.22
CA ASN A 204 8.48 -48.09 -12.68
C ASN A 204 7.97 -48.30 -11.24
N THR A 205 7.28 -47.30 -10.67
CA THR A 205 6.75 -47.39 -9.31
C THR A 205 5.55 -48.31 -9.28
N HIS A 206 5.50 -49.22 -8.30
CA HIS A 206 4.33 -50.05 -8.10
C HIS A 206 3.07 -49.19 -7.83
N PRO A 207 1.89 -49.61 -8.30
CA PRO A 207 0.64 -48.89 -8.03
C PRO A 207 0.49 -48.66 -6.53
N LEU A 208 0.37 -47.39 -6.16
CA LEU A 208 0.15 -47.01 -4.77
C LEU A 208 -1.24 -47.50 -4.34
N PRO A 209 -1.40 -48.01 -3.11
CA PRO A 209 -2.69 -48.45 -2.61
C PRO A 209 -3.73 -47.31 -2.62
N ASP A 210 -4.93 -47.58 -3.18
CA ASP A 210 -5.98 -46.57 -3.36
C ASP A 210 -6.37 -45.83 -2.08
N HIS A 211 -6.26 -46.48 -0.92
CA HIS A 211 -6.57 -45.88 0.38
C HIS A 211 -5.57 -44.80 0.81
N LEU A 212 -4.32 -44.87 0.35
CA LEU A 212 -3.27 -43.88 0.63
C LEU A 212 -3.32 -42.69 -0.36
N CYS A 213 -3.90 -42.91 -1.54
CA CYS A 213 -4.02 -41.89 -2.58
C CYS A 213 -5.39 -41.20 -2.59
N LYS A 214 -6.20 -41.36 -1.54
CA LYS A 214 -7.52 -40.71 -1.44
C LYS A 214 -7.34 -39.19 -1.48
N GLY A 215 -8.03 -38.52 -2.40
CA GLY A 215 -7.93 -37.08 -2.57
C GLY A 215 -6.61 -36.58 -3.20
N ILE A 216 -5.73 -37.47 -3.66
CA ILE A 216 -4.43 -37.13 -4.27
C ILE A 216 -4.43 -37.55 -5.74
N LEU A 217 -3.96 -36.67 -6.62
CA LEU A 217 -3.68 -36.99 -8.02
C LEU A 217 -2.31 -37.63 -8.12
N VAL A 218 -2.21 -38.81 -8.75
CA VAL A 218 -0.94 -39.52 -8.93
C VAL A 218 -0.61 -39.54 -10.41
N LEU A 219 0.48 -38.85 -10.77
CA LEU A 219 0.99 -38.77 -12.14
C LEU A 219 2.29 -39.55 -12.25
N HIS A 220 2.55 -40.13 -13.42
CA HIS A 220 3.83 -40.76 -13.71
C HIS A 220 4.71 -39.84 -14.57
N ASP A 221 6.02 -39.87 -14.34
CA ASP A 221 7.00 -39.05 -15.08
C ASP A 221 7.07 -39.38 -16.58
N SER A 222 6.66 -40.59 -16.98
CA SER A 222 6.58 -41.01 -18.38
C SER A 222 5.29 -40.62 -19.08
N MET A 223 4.30 -40.04 -18.39
CA MET A 223 3.02 -39.69 -18.99
C MET A 223 3.18 -38.55 -20.00
N THR A 224 2.52 -38.70 -21.15
CA THR A 224 2.35 -37.62 -22.11
C THR A 224 1.22 -36.68 -21.68
N PRO A 225 1.14 -35.45 -22.21
CA PRO A 225 0.02 -34.55 -21.91
C PRO A 225 -1.35 -35.18 -22.20
N LYS A 226 -1.45 -36.07 -23.18
CA LYS A 226 -2.70 -36.79 -23.49
C LYS A 226 -3.06 -37.80 -22.40
N ASP A 227 -2.07 -38.51 -21.86
CA ASP A 227 -2.28 -39.48 -20.78
C ASP A 227 -2.72 -38.77 -19.51
N ILE A 228 -2.10 -37.62 -19.21
CA ILE A 228 -2.48 -36.78 -18.06
C ILE A 228 -3.91 -36.26 -18.24
N GLN A 229 -4.28 -35.77 -19.43
CA GLN A 229 -5.64 -35.31 -19.69
C GLN A 229 -6.66 -36.45 -19.49
N ALA A 230 -6.41 -37.63 -20.07
CA ALA A 230 -7.30 -38.78 -19.94
C ALA A 230 -7.45 -39.24 -18.47
N TYR A 231 -6.35 -39.19 -17.71
CA TYR A 231 -6.36 -39.48 -16.27
C TYR A 231 -7.21 -38.47 -15.50
N LEU A 232 -7.03 -37.17 -15.78
CA LEU A 232 -7.82 -36.10 -15.17
C LEU A 232 -9.31 -36.26 -15.50
N ASP A 233 -9.67 -36.46 -16.76
CA ASP A 233 -11.06 -36.63 -17.17
C ASP A 233 -11.76 -37.79 -16.44
N THR A 234 -11.01 -38.86 -16.16
CA THR A 234 -11.54 -40.07 -15.51
C THR A 234 -11.61 -39.95 -13.98
N HIS A 235 -10.63 -39.30 -13.36
CA HIS A 235 -10.43 -39.38 -11.91
C HIS A 235 -10.65 -38.08 -11.15
N LEU A 236 -10.67 -36.93 -11.84
CA LEU A 236 -10.66 -35.61 -11.20
C LEU A 236 -11.86 -35.39 -10.28
N GLN A 237 -13.09 -35.66 -10.75
CA GLN A 237 -14.30 -35.43 -9.95
C GLN A 237 -14.34 -36.30 -8.69
N ARG A 238 -13.91 -37.57 -8.81
CA ARG A 238 -13.81 -38.49 -7.69
C ARG A 238 -12.77 -38.02 -6.67
N LYS A 239 -11.59 -37.60 -7.13
CA LYS A 239 -10.52 -37.09 -6.27
C LYS A 239 -10.88 -35.76 -5.59
N LEU A 240 -11.58 -34.87 -6.29
CA LEU A 240 -12.11 -33.63 -5.70
C LEU A 240 -13.07 -33.92 -4.54
N LYS A 241 -13.99 -34.88 -4.72
CA LYS A 241 -14.92 -35.27 -3.67
C LYS A 241 -14.19 -35.91 -2.48
N GLU A 242 -13.28 -36.85 -2.74
CA GLU A 242 -12.48 -37.50 -1.69
C GLU A 242 -11.67 -36.49 -0.86
N TYR A 243 -11.16 -35.42 -1.49
CA TYR A 243 -10.39 -34.38 -0.81
C TYR A 243 -11.29 -33.45 0.02
N GLN A 244 -12.50 -33.16 -0.45
CA GLN A 244 -13.48 -32.34 0.30
C GLN A 244 -14.07 -33.08 1.50
N ASP A 245 -14.22 -34.40 1.41
CA ASP A 245 -14.76 -35.25 2.50
C ASP A 245 -13.70 -35.53 3.60
N GLN A 246 -12.47 -35.01 3.46
CA GLN A 246 -11.37 -35.15 4.44
C GLN A 246 -11.23 -33.97 5.41
N ASP A 247 -11.90 -32.83 5.14
CA ASP A 247 -12.03 -31.65 6.03
C ASP A 247 -13.32 -31.72 6.86
#